data_AF-A0A5K1HXV5-F1
#
_entry.id   AF-A0A5K1HXV5-F1
#
_cell.length_a   1.000
_cell.length_b   1.000
_cell.length_c   1.000
_cell.angle_alpha   90.00
_cell.angle_beta   90.00
_cell.angle_gamma   90.00
#
_symmetry.space_group_name_H-M   'P 1'
#
loop_
_entity.id
_entity.type
_entity.pdbx_description
1 polymer ?
#
loop_
_entity_poly.entity_id
_entity_poly.type
_entity_poly.pdbx_seq_one_letter_code
_entity_poly.pdbx_strand_id
1 'polypeptide(L)'
;GELSIEGLRGGRVKVIDAKKVHLKEKHELNGVELYFKVGDDDRVGSASEERGLLEALEPPHGIERLAICDYERDRPVWYLDTNYVDLWTLCLERCPLLATVIGIKSLENLQVRECPTFCALLSMPLLKSLNISDCDGLNTIGDLPKLETLHVYGSGNGVPQWVWGLSQLET
;
A
#
# COMPACT_ATOMS: atom_id res chain seq x y z
N GLY A 1 -14.65 -3.25 -12.13
CA GLY A 1 -14.24 -4.67 -11.97
C GLY A 1 -13.02 -4.77 -11.07
N GLU A 2 -12.69 -5.95 -10.56
CA GLU A 2 -11.54 -6.15 -9.66
C GLU A 2 -10.48 -7.00 -10.38
N LEU A 3 -9.20 -6.68 -10.22
CA LEU A 3 -8.09 -7.45 -10.78
C LEU A 3 -7.08 -7.79 -9.68
N SER A 4 -6.77 -9.07 -9.54
CA SER A 4 -5.69 -9.55 -8.67
C SER A 4 -4.60 -10.22 -9.49
N ILE A 5 -3.35 -9.81 -9.27
CA ILE A 5 -2.17 -10.35 -9.95
C ILE A 5 -1.22 -10.94 -8.91
N GLU A 6 -1.06 -12.26 -8.98
CA GLU A 6 -0.22 -13.03 -8.08
C GLU A 6 1.08 -13.49 -8.75
N GLY A 7 2.06 -13.88 -7.93
CA GLY A 7 3.33 -14.42 -8.42
C GLY A 7 4.17 -13.38 -9.15
N LEU A 8 4.09 -12.11 -8.74
CA LEU A 8 4.91 -11.03 -9.30
C LEU A 8 6.39 -11.16 -8.93
N ARG A 9 6.71 -12.01 -7.95
CA ARG A 9 8.08 -12.37 -7.58
C ARG A 9 8.47 -13.71 -8.21
N GLY A 10 9.77 -13.94 -8.36
CA GLY A 10 10.29 -15.21 -8.85
C GLY A 10 10.37 -15.39 -10.36
N GLY A 11 10.14 -14.34 -11.15
CA GLY A 11 10.28 -14.38 -12.60
C GLY A 11 9.17 -15.13 -13.34
N ARG A 12 8.07 -15.45 -12.65
CA ARG A 12 6.87 -16.06 -13.27
C ARG A 12 6.20 -15.08 -14.23
N VAL A 13 6.11 -13.81 -13.83
CA VAL A 13 5.63 -12.72 -14.67
C VAL A 13 6.83 -11.95 -15.21
N LYS A 14 6.91 -11.81 -16.53
CA LYS A 14 7.95 -10.99 -17.17
C LYS A 14 7.47 -9.56 -17.31
N VAL A 15 8.37 -8.59 -17.14
CA VAL A 15 8.10 -7.16 -17.36
C VAL A 15 7.49 -6.90 -18.75
N ILE A 16 7.95 -7.63 -19.77
CA ILE A 16 7.45 -7.50 -21.14
C ILE A 16 5.96 -7.89 -21.21
N ASP A 17 5.56 -8.92 -20.48
CA ASP A 17 4.17 -9.38 -20.49
C ASP A 17 3.30 -8.44 -19.64
N ALA A 18 3.80 -7.95 -18.50
CA ALA A 18 3.15 -6.89 -17.72
C ALA A 18 2.88 -5.64 -18.56
N LYS A 19 3.86 -5.19 -19.35
CA LYS A 19 3.69 -4.02 -20.25
C LYS A 19 2.59 -4.22 -21.29
N LYS A 20 2.43 -5.43 -21.83
CA LYS A 20 1.38 -5.73 -22.83
C LYS A 20 -0.04 -5.66 -22.26
N VAL A 21 -0.20 -5.81 -20.95
CA VAL A 21 -1.52 -5.73 -20.30
C VAL A 21 -2.08 -4.31 -20.37
N HIS A 22 -1.23 -3.30 -20.54
CA HIS A 22 -1.60 -1.87 -20.54
C HIS A 22 -2.55 -1.55 -19.38
N LEU A 23 -2.17 -1.97 -18.17
CA LEU A 23 -3.04 -1.95 -17.00
C LEU A 23 -3.68 -0.58 -16.76
N LYS A 24 -2.90 0.49 -16.91
CA LYS A 24 -3.35 1.89 -16.81
C LYS A 24 -4.55 2.25 -17.69
N GLU A 25 -4.70 1.62 -18.85
CA GLU A 25 -5.77 1.89 -19.82
C GLU A 25 -7.05 1.12 -19.51
N LYS A 26 -7.03 0.24 -18.50
CA LYS A 26 -8.17 -0.58 -18.08
C LYS A 26 -9.12 0.20 -17.18
N HIS A 27 -9.76 1.22 -17.73
CA HIS A 27 -10.69 2.11 -17.03
C HIS A 27 -11.94 1.39 -16.50
N GLU A 28 -12.18 0.14 -16.88
CA GLU A 28 -13.22 -0.72 -16.32
C GLU A 28 -12.89 -1.26 -14.92
N LEU A 29 -11.67 -1.08 -14.42
CA LEU A 29 -11.23 -1.55 -13.11
C LEU A 29 -11.54 -0.53 -12.02
N ASN A 30 -12.10 -1.01 -10.92
CA ASN A 30 -12.34 -0.26 -9.69
C ASN A 30 -11.28 -0.62 -8.64
N GLY A 31 -10.68 -1.81 -8.72
CA GLY A 31 -9.60 -2.16 -7.81
C GLY A 31 -8.57 -3.10 -8.40
N VAL A 32 -7.36 -2.96 -7.88
CA VAL A 32 -6.16 -3.67 -8.31
C VAL A 32 -5.40 -4.17 -7.09
N GLU A 33 -5.06 -5.46 -7.10
CA GLU A 33 -4.26 -6.11 -6.06
C GLU A 33 -3.01 -6.73 -6.69
N LEU A 34 -1.84 -6.42 -6.13
CA LEU A 34 -0.53 -6.84 -6.63
C LEU A 34 0.23 -7.60 -5.55
N TYR A 35 0.45 -8.90 -5.76
CA TYR A 35 1.10 -9.79 -4.81
C TYR A 35 2.50 -10.22 -5.29
N PHE A 36 3.52 -9.76 -4.56
CA PHE A 36 4.94 -10.11 -4.77
C PHE A 36 5.41 -11.26 -3.84
N LYS A 37 4.49 -12.05 -3.32
CA LYS A 37 4.81 -13.14 -2.40
C LYS A 37 5.74 -14.17 -3.06
N VAL A 38 6.79 -14.56 -2.34
CA VAL A 38 7.69 -15.66 -2.69
C VAL A 38 6.96 -16.98 -2.44
N GLY A 39 6.79 -17.81 -3.45
CA GLY A 39 6.52 -19.24 -3.28
C GLY A 39 7.81 -20.00 -3.01
N ASP A 40 7.72 -21.12 -2.28
CA ASP A 40 8.88 -21.91 -1.83
C ASP A 40 9.82 -22.39 -2.97
N ASP A 41 9.35 -22.38 -4.23
CA ASP A 41 10.09 -22.80 -5.44
C ASP A 41 10.44 -21.62 -6.37
N ASP A 42 10.32 -20.37 -5.89
CA ASP A 42 10.65 -19.21 -6.70
C ASP A 42 12.16 -19.04 -6.85
N ARG A 43 12.60 -18.90 -8.11
CA ARG A 43 13.93 -18.39 -8.39
C ARG A 43 14.06 -17.02 -7.73
N VAL A 44 15.24 -16.66 -7.22
CA VAL A 44 15.47 -15.29 -6.76
C VAL A 44 15.42 -14.38 -8.00
N GLY A 45 14.25 -13.77 -8.24
CA GLY A 45 14.12 -12.71 -9.23
C GLY A 45 15.05 -11.56 -8.86
N SER A 46 15.59 -10.87 -9.85
CA SER A 46 16.45 -9.72 -9.58
C SER A 46 15.62 -8.56 -9.02
N ALA A 47 16.19 -7.78 -8.09
CA ALA A 47 15.56 -6.58 -7.58
C ALA A 47 15.12 -5.60 -8.70
N SER A 48 15.87 -5.59 -9.81
CA SER A 48 15.55 -4.82 -11.02
C SER A 48 14.29 -5.28 -11.73
N GLU A 49 14.00 -6.58 -11.73
CA GLU A 49 12.80 -7.12 -12.38
C GLU A 49 11.54 -6.77 -11.60
N GLU A 50 11.55 -6.93 -10.27
CA GLU A 50 10.41 -6.55 -9.42
C GLU A 50 10.10 -5.04 -9.55
N ARG A 51 11.14 -4.20 -9.57
CA ARG A 51 11.00 -2.76 -9.82
C ARG A 51 10.37 -2.51 -11.19
N GLY A 52 10.91 -3.13 -12.24
CA GLY A 52 10.40 -2.99 -13.60
C GLY A 52 8.96 -3.50 -13.76
N LEU A 53 8.56 -4.51 -12.98
CA LEU A 53 7.20 -5.03 -12.94
C LEU A 53 6.25 -4.04 -12.32
N LEU A 54 6.57 -3.51 -11.14
CA LEU A 54 5.68 -2.53 -10.49
C LEU A 54 5.55 -1.25 -11.31
N GLU A 55 6.63 -0.79 -11.97
CA GLU A 55 6.57 0.35 -12.90
C GLU A 55 5.72 0.05 -14.14
N ALA A 56 5.74 -1.19 -14.65
CA ALA A 56 4.91 -1.59 -15.79
C ALA A 56 3.43 -1.81 -15.43
N LEU A 57 3.17 -2.16 -14.16
CA LEU A 57 1.84 -2.39 -13.60
C LEU A 57 1.30 -1.12 -12.95
N GLU A 58 1.48 0.04 -13.60
CA GLU A 58 0.81 1.28 -13.19
C GLU A 58 -0.72 1.05 -13.20
N PRO A 59 -1.41 1.18 -12.06
CA PRO A 59 -2.86 1.05 -12.02
C PRO A 59 -3.57 2.19 -12.75
N PRO A 60 -4.82 2.00 -13.23
CA PRO A 60 -5.62 3.09 -13.75
C PRO A 60 -5.84 4.18 -12.69
N HIS A 61 -5.87 5.45 -13.08
CA HIS A 61 -6.04 6.55 -12.11
C HIS A 61 -7.46 6.65 -11.52
N GLY A 62 -8.46 6.07 -12.19
CA GLY A 62 -9.85 6.01 -11.73
C GLY A 62 -10.17 4.83 -10.81
N ILE A 63 -9.16 4.12 -10.30
CA ILE A 63 -9.40 3.05 -9.33
C ILE A 63 -9.79 3.62 -7.97
N GLU A 64 -10.63 2.86 -7.30
CA GLU A 64 -11.13 3.10 -5.96
C GLU A 64 -10.28 2.37 -4.90
N ARG A 65 -9.67 1.24 -5.27
CA ARG A 65 -8.93 0.36 -4.36
C ARG A 65 -7.59 -0.09 -4.94
N LEU A 66 -6.55 -0.03 -4.11
CA LEU A 66 -5.22 -0.53 -4.44
C LEU A 66 -4.68 -1.38 -3.28
N ALA A 67 -4.24 -2.60 -3.58
CA ALA A 67 -3.49 -3.42 -2.65
C ALA A 67 -2.12 -3.77 -3.22
N ILE A 68 -1.07 -3.63 -2.42
CA ILE A 68 0.29 -4.06 -2.76
C ILE A 68 0.82 -4.87 -1.58
N CYS A 69 1.25 -6.10 -1.86
CA CYS A 69 1.72 -7.05 -0.87
C CYS A 69 3.12 -7.55 -1.24
N ASP A 70 4.00 -7.69 -0.24
CA ASP A 70 5.34 -8.28 -0.36
C ASP A 70 6.32 -7.49 -1.25
N TYR A 71 6.05 -6.20 -1.50
CA TYR A 71 6.92 -5.36 -2.32
C TYR A 71 7.98 -4.64 -1.47
N GLU A 72 9.20 -5.16 -1.51
CA GLU A 72 10.32 -4.69 -0.69
C GLU A 72 11.24 -3.69 -1.41
N ARG A 73 10.92 -3.28 -2.63
CA ARG A 73 11.77 -2.40 -3.45
C ARG A 73 11.31 -0.93 -3.35
N ASP A 74 12.05 -0.05 -4.02
CA ASP A 74 11.77 1.39 -4.01
C ASP A 74 10.39 1.73 -4.56
N ARG A 75 9.85 2.87 -4.13
CA ARG A 75 8.57 3.40 -4.65
C ARG A 75 8.64 3.60 -6.17
N PRO A 76 7.62 3.15 -6.92
CA PRO A 76 7.58 3.41 -8.34
C PRO A 76 7.24 4.88 -8.60
N VAL A 77 7.59 5.39 -9.78
CA VAL A 77 7.41 6.81 -10.13
C VAL A 77 5.94 7.21 -10.03
N TRP A 78 5.03 6.35 -10.49
CA TRP A 78 3.60 6.60 -10.49
C TRP A 78 2.98 6.65 -9.08
N TYR A 79 3.62 6.07 -8.05
CA TYR A 79 3.09 6.10 -6.67
C TYR A 79 3.28 7.47 -6.01
N LEU A 80 4.17 8.30 -6.55
CA LEU A 80 4.33 9.70 -6.16
C LEU A 80 3.33 10.62 -6.88
N ASP A 81 2.60 10.08 -7.86
CA ASP A 81 1.61 10.83 -8.62
C ASP A 81 0.34 11.03 -7.78
N THR A 82 -0.15 12.26 -7.72
CA THR A 82 -1.36 12.65 -6.98
C THR A 82 -2.64 12.48 -7.81
N ASN A 83 -2.54 11.91 -9.01
CA ASN A 83 -3.66 11.77 -9.95
C ASN A 83 -4.71 10.72 -9.54
N TYR A 84 -4.47 9.95 -8.47
CA TYR A 84 -5.43 9.00 -7.90
C TYR A 84 -6.51 9.72 -7.06
N VAL A 85 -7.39 10.46 -7.74
CA VAL A 85 -8.44 11.28 -7.09
C VAL A 85 -9.62 10.47 -6.57
N ASP A 86 -9.84 9.28 -7.13
CA ASP A 86 -10.93 8.38 -6.75
C ASP A 86 -10.47 7.26 -5.79
N LEU A 87 -9.15 7.19 -5.50
CA LEU A 87 -8.61 6.14 -4.65
C LEU A 87 -8.96 6.42 -3.19
N TRP A 88 -9.90 5.65 -2.65
CA TRP A 88 -10.38 5.81 -1.28
C TRP A 88 -9.98 4.63 -0.37
N THR A 89 -9.44 3.53 -0.91
CA THR A 89 -8.88 2.41 -0.14
C THR A 89 -7.47 2.04 -0.59
N LEU A 90 -6.53 1.98 0.37
CA LEU A 90 -5.16 1.53 0.14
C LEU A 90 -4.78 0.44 1.16
N CYS A 91 -4.27 -0.68 0.67
CA CYS A 91 -3.73 -1.77 1.47
C CYS A 91 -2.25 -1.97 1.15
N LEU A 92 -1.40 -1.90 2.17
CA LEU A 92 0.03 -2.15 2.09
C LEU A 92 0.40 -3.26 3.08
N GLU A 93 0.93 -4.36 2.58
CA GLU A 93 1.38 -5.48 3.41
C GLU A 93 2.83 -5.83 3.10
N ARG A 94 3.71 -5.87 4.11
CA ARG A 94 5.16 -6.13 3.92
C ARG A 94 5.79 -5.22 2.85
N CYS A 95 5.42 -3.94 2.87
CA CYS A 95 5.82 -2.92 1.89
C CYS A 95 6.65 -1.79 2.54
N PRO A 96 7.90 -2.05 2.95
CA PRO A 96 8.70 -1.14 3.78
C PRO A 96 8.91 0.26 3.17
N LEU A 97 9.01 0.37 1.85
CA LEU A 97 9.38 1.61 1.18
C LEU A 97 8.17 2.40 0.64
N LEU A 98 6.98 1.80 0.57
CA LEU A 98 5.73 2.46 0.14
C LEU A 98 4.98 3.17 1.27
N ALA A 99 5.50 3.06 2.50
CA ALA A 99 4.81 3.44 3.71
C ALA A 99 4.72 4.96 3.92
N THR A 100 5.45 5.80 3.17
CA THR A 100 5.20 7.26 3.15
C THR A 100 4.14 7.59 2.10
N VAL A 101 2.88 7.46 2.47
CA VAL A 101 1.72 7.85 1.64
C VAL A 101 1.53 9.37 1.75
N ILE A 102 2.24 10.15 0.94
CA ILE A 102 2.23 11.63 1.03
C ILE A 102 1.23 12.27 0.04
N GLY A 103 0.86 11.57 -1.03
CA GLY A 103 0.20 12.19 -2.19
C GLY A 103 -1.31 11.99 -2.34
N ILE A 104 -1.89 10.99 -1.69
CA ILE A 104 -3.25 10.51 -2.00
C ILE A 104 -4.26 11.18 -1.06
N LYS A 105 -4.82 12.30 -1.51
CA LYS A 105 -5.71 13.15 -0.69
C LYS A 105 -7.13 12.59 -0.53
N SER A 106 -7.55 11.72 -1.44
CA SER A 106 -8.86 11.07 -1.47
C SER A 106 -8.99 9.88 -0.51
N LEU A 107 -7.91 9.50 0.16
CA LEU A 107 -7.85 8.26 0.92
C LEU A 107 -8.76 8.32 2.15
N GLU A 108 -9.73 7.39 2.22
CA GLU A 108 -10.64 7.26 3.35
C GLU A 108 -10.30 6.04 4.22
N ASN A 109 -9.71 4.98 3.65
CA ASN A 109 -9.34 3.75 4.33
C ASN A 109 -7.88 3.40 4.05
N LEU A 110 -7.08 3.27 5.10
CA LEU A 110 -5.68 2.87 5.02
C LEU A 110 -5.45 1.61 5.87
N GLN A 111 -4.93 0.56 5.24
CA GLN A 111 -4.49 -0.65 5.91
C GLN A 111 -2.98 -0.82 5.70
N VAL A 112 -2.23 -0.91 6.80
CA VAL A 112 -0.79 -1.13 6.78
C VAL A 112 -0.46 -2.33 7.67
N ARG A 113 0.17 -3.36 7.10
CA ARG A 113 0.47 -4.61 7.79
C ARG A 113 1.93 -4.99 7.63
N GLU A 114 2.58 -5.41 8.71
CA GLU A 114 3.94 -5.96 8.70
C GLU A 114 4.96 -5.04 7.97
N CYS A 115 4.83 -3.72 8.15
CA CYS A 115 5.70 -2.72 7.54
C CYS A 115 6.63 -2.11 8.60
N PRO A 116 7.79 -2.74 8.90
CA PRO A 116 8.64 -2.34 10.03
C PRO A 116 9.28 -0.96 9.88
N THR A 117 9.44 -0.47 8.66
CA THR A 117 9.99 0.86 8.34
C THR A 117 8.92 1.93 8.19
N PHE A 118 7.64 1.61 8.44
CA PHE A 118 6.56 2.59 8.45
C PHE A 118 6.68 3.46 9.69
N CYS A 119 7.50 4.51 9.62
CA CYS A 119 7.83 5.33 10.79
C CYS A 119 6.89 6.52 11.01
N ALA A 120 6.29 7.03 9.94
CA ALA A 120 5.48 8.24 9.98
C ALA A 120 4.28 8.17 9.03
N LEU A 121 3.11 8.55 9.55
CA LEU A 121 1.92 8.85 8.77
C LEU A 121 1.73 10.37 8.75
N LEU A 122 1.66 10.98 7.57
CA LEU A 122 1.42 12.42 7.45
C LEU A 122 -0.07 12.77 7.61
N SER A 123 -0.40 14.05 7.73
CA SER A 123 -1.79 14.51 7.85
C SER A 123 -2.63 14.07 6.66
N MET A 124 -3.73 13.38 6.94
CA MET A 124 -4.70 12.91 5.94
C MET A 124 -6.10 13.41 6.33
N PRO A 125 -6.60 14.48 5.68
CA PRO A 125 -7.83 15.15 6.11
C PRO A 125 -9.11 14.37 5.83
N LEU A 126 -9.06 13.32 5.00
CA LEU A 126 -10.22 12.50 4.62
C LEU A 126 -10.20 11.08 5.20
N LEU A 127 -9.13 10.69 5.89
CA LEU A 127 -9.00 9.33 6.41
C LEU A 127 -10.02 9.08 7.52
N LYS A 128 -10.88 8.08 7.31
CA LYS A 128 -11.95 7.64 8.23
C LYS A 128 -11.60 6.35 8.95
N SER A 129 -10.88 5.45 8.29
CA SER A 129 -10.42 4.19 8.89
C SER A 129 -8.91 4.02 8.73
N LEU A 130 -8.26 3.70 9.85
CA LEU A 130 -6.85 3.34 9.90
C LEU A 130 -6.70 1.97 10.58
N ASN A 131 -6.16 1.01 9.85
CA ASN A 131 -5.83 -0.31 10.38
C ASN A 131 -4.32 -0.54 10.26
N ILE A 132 -3.66 -0.72 11.39
CA ILE A 132 -2.22 -0.95 11.47
C ILE A 132 -1.98 -2.26 12.19
N SER A 133 -1.25 -3.18 11.58
CA SER A 133 -0.81 -4.42 12.22
C SER A 133 0.69 -4.62 12.10
N ASP A 134 1.36 -5.00 13.19
CA ASP A 134 2.78 -5.38 13.19
C ASP A 134 3.71 -4.35 12.53
N CYS A 135 3.45 -3.06 12.79
CA CYS A 135 4.26 -1.93 12.31
C CYS A 135 4.98 -1.25 13.49
N ASP A 136 6.00 -1.91 14.04
CA ASP A 136 6.74 -1.45 15.23
C ASP A 136 7.49 -0.13 15.04
N GLY A 137 7.76 0.28 13.79
CA GLY A 137 8.48 1.52 13.48
C GLY A 137 7.66 2.79 13.64
N LEU A 138 6.32 2.70 13.66
CA LEU A 138 5.45 3.88 13.61
C LEU A 138 5.51 4.63 14.94
N ASN A 139 6.02 5.86 14.89
CA ASN A 139 6.17 6.72 16.06
C ASN A 139 5.51 8.10 15.89
N THR A 140 5.20 8.50 14.66
CA THR A 140 4.66 9.82 14.34
C THR A 140 3.39 9.68 13.51
N ILE A 141 2.33 10.37 13.93
CA ILE A 141 1.07 10.47 13.20
C ILE A 141 0.71 11.95 13.03
N GLY A 142 0.34 12.32 11.81
CA GLY A 142 -0.15 13.66 11.48
C GLY A 142 -1.61 13.85 11.88
N ASP A 143 -2.17 14.98 11.46
CA ASP A 143 -3.56 15.33 11.75
C ASP A 143 -4.52 14.46 10.94
N LEU A 144 -5.40 13.74 11.64
CA LEU A 144 -6.44 12.87 11.07
C LEU A 144 -7.83 13.33 11.58
N PRO A 145 -8.31 14.51 11.15
CA PRO A 145 -9.49 15.15 11.74
C PRO A 145 -10.82 14.43 11.47
N LYS A 146 -10.86 13.51 10.49
CA LYS A 146 -12.04 12.72 10.12
C LYS A 146 -11.93 11.25 10.49
N LEU A 147 -10.91 10.88 11.26
CA LEU A 147 -10.73 9.49 11.65
C LEU A 147 -11.90 9.08 12.55
N GLU A 148 -12.51 7.96 12.23
CA GLU A 148 -13.66 7.39 12.95
C GLU A 148 -13.25 6.06 13.60
N THR A 149 -12.51 5.22 12.86
CA THR A 149 -12.07 3.91 13.34
C THR A 149 -10.54 3.79 13.32
N LEU A 150 -9.99 3.32 14.43
CA LEU A 150 -8.57 3.01 14.56
C LEU A 150 -8.41 1.59 15.10
N HIS A 151 -7.79 0.73 14.31
CA HIS A 151 -7.40 -0.60 14.74
C HIS A 151 -5.88 -0.72 14.75
N VAL A 152 -5.32 -1.07 15.91
CA VAL A 152 -3.89 -1.30 16.07
C VAL A 152 -3.68 -2.70 16.64
N TYR A 153 -3.03 -3.56 15.88
CA TYR A 153 -2.65 -4.90 16.27
C TYR A 153 -1.12 -4.98 16.34
N GLY A 154 -0.59 -5.52 17.43
CA GLY A 154 0.86 -5.69 17.59
C GLY A 154 1.17 -7.03 18.23
N SER A 155 2.19 -7.71 17.73
CA SER A 155 2.60 -9.04 18.20
C SER A 155 3.47 -9.05 19.47
N GLY A 156 3.90 -7.90 20.02
CA GLY A 156 4.76 -7.93 21.21
C GLY A 156 4.96 -6.65 22.03
N ASN A 157 4.54 -5.48 21.54
CA ASN A 157 4.73 -4.22 22.24
C ASN A 157 3.34 -3.66 22.58
N GLY A 158 3.14 -3.20 23.82
CA GLY A 158 1.85 -2.61 24.24
C GLY A 158 1.39 -1.46 23.33
N VAL A 159 0.18 -0.94 23.56
CA VAL A 159 -0.43 0.12 22.73
C VAL A 159 0.59 1.23 22.41
N PRO A 160 0.89 1.51 21.13
CA PRO A 160 1.90 2.49 20.74
C PRO A 160 1.61 3.89 21.30
N GLN A 161 2.64 4.62 21.71
CA GLN A 161 2.46 5.93 22.37
C GLN A 161 1.75 6.97 21.50
N TRP A 162 1.91 6.91 20.18
CA TRP A 162 1.23 7.83 19.25
C TRP A 162 -0.29 7.66 19.25
N VAL A 163 -0.81 6.49 19.65
CA VAL A 163 -2.26 6.24 19.77
C VAL A 163 -2.89 7.16 20.82
N TRP A 164 -2.16 7.53 21.87
CA TRP A 164 -2.66 8.45 22.90
C TRP A 164 -2.86 9.88 22.37
N GLY A 165 -2.17 10.26 21.29
CA GLY A 165 -2.41 11.51 20.56
C GLY A 165 -3.76 11.55 19.85
N LEU A 166 -4.41 10.40 19.67
CA LEU A 166 -5.71 10.24 19.02
C LEU A 166 -6.83 9.90 20.01
N SER A 167 -6.70 10.37 21.26
CA SER A 167 -7.60 10.10 22.39
C SER A 167 -9.09 10.45 22.20
N GLN A 168 -9.49 10.93 21.02
CA GLN A 168 -10.87 11.27 20.66
C GLN A 168 -11.59 10.15 19.88
N LEU A 169 -10.92 9.03 19.59
CA LEU A 169 -11.48 7.91 18.81
C LEU A 169 -12.06 6.82 19.70
N GLU A 170 -13.12 6.17 19.23
CA GLU A 170 -13.60 4.92 19.81
C GLU A 170 -12.57 3.82 19.50
N THR A 171 -11.80 3.42 20.50
CA THR A 171 -10.83 2.31 20.46
C THR A 171 -11.48 0.97 20.75
#